data_AF-A0A7U2F0M6-F1
#
_entry.id   AF-A0A7U2F0M6-F1
#
_cell.length_a   1.000
_cell.length_b   1.000
_cell.length_c   1.000
_cell.angle_alpha   90.00
_cell.angle_beta   90.00
_cell.angle_gamma   90.00
#
_symmetry.space_group_name_H-M   'P 1'
#
loop_
_entity.id
_entity.type
_entity.pdbx_description
1 polymer ?
#
loop_
_entity_poly.entity_id
_entity_poly.type
_entity_poly.pdbx_seq_one_letter_code
_entity_poly.pdbx_strand_id
1 'polypeptide(L)'
;IIISLNRESPKWAVKDRSPPVPDSYLPKLNQFSDVAWITWAAMHKPPWSQETRLNNIKYFMSVSITNVETQQILKRALEANHWHLSEWPGHTFERMWPETKAILGSPNVQGFAYFLIQHKAELGSMFIEQIQVFQGETKAELPCILMHVKQPLGQSAGVKRREAGPNMTSEVQWHDDGKHILRVHTFRANL
;
A
#
# COMPACT_ATOMS: atom_id res chain seq x y z
N ILE A 1 2.70 -11.66 -5.46
CA ILE A 1 1.82 -11.21 -4.35
C ILE A 1 2.69 -10.97 -3.13
N ILE A 2 2.37 -9.99 -2.28
CA ILE A 2 2.99 -9.88 -0.94
C ILE A 2 1.90 -10.09 0.10
N ILE A 3 2.11 -11.04 1.01
CA ILE A 3 1.17 -11.38 2.08
C ILE A 3 1.79 -10.94 3.41
N SER A 4 1.01 -10.20 4.19
CA SER A 4 1.38 -9.75 5.53
C SER A 4 0.58 -10.51 6.58
N LEU A 5 1.32 -11.13 7.51
CA LEU A 5 0.82 -11.90 8.64
C LEU A 5 1.40 -11.30 9.92
N ASN A 6 0.61 -11.20 10.98
CA ASN A 6 1.05 -10.81 12.34
C ASN A 6 2.05 -9.63 12.36
N ARG A 7 1.70 -8.53 11.69
CA ARG A 7 2.58 -7.36 11.63
C ARG A 7 2.58 -6.60 12.94
N GLU A 8 3.72 -6.65 13.62
CA GLU A 8 3.96 -5.88 14.83
C GLU A 8 5.23 -5.05 14.66
N SER A 9 5.10 -3.73 14.80
CA SER A 9 6.26 -2.84 14.71
C SER A 9 7.10 -2.89 15.98
N PRO A 10 8.42 -2.62 15.92
CA PRO A 10 9.26 -2.50 17.11
C PRO A 10 8.72 -1.52 18.17
N LYS A 11 8.06 -0.43 17.74
CA LYS A 11 7.44 0.56 18.63
C LYS A 11 6.24 0.00 19.42
N TRP A 12 5.61 -1.07 18.93
CA TRP A 12 4.51 -1.73 19.62
C TRP A 12 5.04 -2.89 20.48
N ALA A 13 5.91 -3.73 19.91
CA ALA A 13 6.52 -4.87 20.60
C ALA A 13 7.34 -4.47 21.86
N VAL A 14 7.81 -3.23 21.96
CA VAL A 14 8.55 -2.74 23.13
C VAL A 14 7.71 -2.76 24.42
N LYS A 15 6.38 -2.63 24.30
CA LYS A 15 5.46 -2.61 25.45
C LYS A 15 5.42 -3.95 26.18
N ASP A 16 5.77 -5.03 25.49
CA ASP A 16 5.79 -6.39 26.03
C ASP A 16 7.17 -6.80 26.55
N ARG A 17 8.16 -5.90 26.52
CA ARG A 17 9.53 -6.17 27.00
C ARG A 17 9.70 -5.78 28.46
N SER A 18 10.40 -6.63 29.21
CA SER A 18 10.86 -6.36 30.57
C SER A 18 12.38 -6.62 30.66
N PRO A 19 13.22 -5.58 30.89
CA PRO A 19 12.85 -4.18 31.07
C PRO A 19 12.37 -3.50 29.77
N PRO A 20 11.63 -2.37 29.86
CA PRO A 20 11.25 -1.57 28.68
C PRO A 20 12.48 -1.12 27.88
N VAL A 21 12.41 -1.19 26.56
CA VAL A 21 13.49 -0.72 25.66
C VAL A 21 13.26 0.77 25.36
N PRO A 22 14.24 1.66 25.59
CA PRO A 22 14.06 3.07 25.23
C PRO A 22 13.97 3.26 23.71
N ASP A 23 13.22 4.27 23.27
CA ASP A 23 13.01 4.58 21.85
C ASP A 23 14.31 4.75 21.05
N SER A 24 15.38 5.26 21.69
CA SER A 24 16.70 5.42 21.09
C SER A 24 17.38 4.12 20.69
N TYR A 25 16.96 2.99 21.27
CA TYR A 25 17.48 1.66 20.96
C TYR A 25 16.61 0.91 19.94
N LEU A 26 15.48 1.46 19.52
CA LEU A 26 14.68 0.85 18.48
C LEU A 26 15.42 0.91 17.14
N PRO A 27 15.30 -0.14 16.30
CA PRO A 27 15.94 -0.12 15.00
C PRO A 27 15.40 1.05 14.15
N LYS A 28 16.30 1.69 13.40
CA LYS A 28 15.92 2.73 12.44
C LYS A 28 15.00 2.17 11.35
N LEU A 29 15.23 0.92 10.94
CA LEU A 29 14.32 0.16 10.08
C LEU A 29 13.11 -0.30 10.91
N ASN A 30 12.04 0.50 10.90
CA ASN A 30 10.84 0.24 11.69
C ASN A 30 9.52 0.42 10.92
N GLN A 31 9.59 0.80 9.65
CA GLN A 31 8.42 0.92 8.78
C GLN A 31 8.20 -0.38 7.99
N PHE A 32 6.94 -0.80 7.89
CA PHE A 32 6.58 -1.99 7.13
C PHE A 32 6.92 -1.86 5.64
N SER A 33 6.73 -0.68 5.04
CA SER A 33 7.03 -0.43 3.62
C SER A 33 8.48 -0.75 3.29
N ASP A 34 9.41 -0.29 4.13
CA ASP A 34 10.85 -0.50 3.95
C ASP A 34 11.21 -1.99 4.08
N VAL A 35 10.69 -2.67 5.11
CA VAL A 35 10.93 -4.11 5.31
C VAL A 35 10.38 -4.91 4.13
N ALA A 36 9.14 -4.64 3.73
CA ALA A 36 8.50 -5.29 2.59
C ALA A 36 9.27 -5.05 1.29
N TRP A 37 9.80 -3.83 1.08
CA TRP A 37 10.64 -3.52 -0.08
C TRP A 37 11.95 -4.29 -0.09
N ILE A 38 12.69 -4.28 1.02
CA ILE A 38 13.96 -5.01 1.13
C ILE A 38 13.73 -6.49 0.81
N THR A 39 12.68 -7.10 1.38
CA THR A 39 12.31 -8.49 1.08
C THR A 39 11.95 -8.68 -0.39
N TRP A 40 11.06 -7.85 -0.94
CA TRP A 40 10.64 -7.94 -2.33
C TRP A 40 11.82 -7.84 -3.31
N ALA A 41 12.67 -6.82 -3.14
CA ALA A 41 13.84 -6.60 -3.99
C ALA A 41 14.90 -7.69 -3.83
N ALA A 42 15.08 -8.23 -2.63
CA ALA A 42 16.01 -9.34 -2.40
C ALA A 42 15.53 -10.65 -3.05
N MET A 43 14.22 -10.93 -3.01
CA MET A 43 13.64 -12.12 -3.64
C MET A 43 13.70 -12.10 -5.17
N HIS A 44 13.87 -10.93 -5.79
CA HIS A 44 14.06 -10.76 -7.24
C HIS A 44 15.53 -10.82 -7.68
N LYS A 45 16.42 -11.27 -6.78
CA LYS A 45 17.85 -11.46 -7.08
C LYS A 45 18.22 -12.94 -7.01
N PRO A 46 19.27 -13.39 -7.72
CA PRO A 46 19.83 -14.72 -7.52
C PRO A 46 20.25 -14.95 -6.06
N PRO A 47 20.13 -16.19 -5.54
CA PRO A 47 19.64 -17.39 -6.21
C PRO A 47 18.10 -17.52 -6.23
N TRP A 48 17.37 -16.58 -5.63
CA TRP A 48 15.92 -16.70 -5.37
C TRP A 48 15.05 -16.54 -6.61
N SER A 49 15.48 -15.72 -7.57
CA SER A 49 14.77 -15.49 -8.82
C SER A 49 15.70 -15.09 -9.95
N GLN A 50 15.31 -15.43 -11.19
CA GLN A 50 15.90 -14.92 -12.43
C GLN A 50 15.10 -13.74 -13.01
N GLU A 51 13.90 -13.46 -12.47
CA GLU A 51 13.09 -12.31 -12.86
C GLU A 51 13.67 -11.03 -12.25
N THR A 52 14.00 -10.08 -13.11
CA THR A 52 14.58 -8.78 -12.73
C THR A 52 13.55 -7.67 -12.63
N ARG A 53 12.34 -7.87 -13.18
CA ARG A 53 11.26 -6.90 -13.12
C ARG A 53 10.61 -6.90 -11.75
N LEU A 54 10.76 -5.78 -11.04
CA LEU A 54 10.16 -5.56 -9.73
C LEU A 54 8.69 -5.13 -9.80
N ASN A 55 8.20 -4.72 -10.97
CA ASN A 55 6.88 -4.12 -11.18
C ASN A 55 5.76 -5.12 -11.53
N ASN A 56 5.97 -6.42 -11.30
CA ASN A 56 4.98 -7.48 -11.60
C ASN A 56 4.01 -7.76 -10.42
N ILE A 57 3.92 -6.84 -9.46
CA ILE A 57 3.04 -6.97 -8.29
C ILE A 57 1.56 -6.88 -8.70
N LYS A 58 0.80 -7.93 -8.42
CA LYS A 58 -0.66 -7.98 -8.70
C LYS A 58 -1.53 -7.80 -7.46
N TYR A 59 -1.02 -8.24 -6.31
CA TYR A 59 -1.80 -8.30 -5.09
C TYR A 59 -0.93 -8.00 -3.87
N PHE A 60 -1.53 -7.31 -2.92
CA PHE A 60 -1.12 -7.31 -1.53
C PHE A 60 -2.21 -7.92 -0.67
N MET A 61 -1.85 -8.50 0.47
CA MET A 61 -2.82 -9.11 1.37
C MET A 61 -2.45 -8.86 2.83
N SER A 62 -3.45 -8.50 3.64
CA SER A 62 -3.39 -8.49 5.10
C SER A 62 -4.37 -9.52 5.63
N VAL A 63 -3.86 -10.48 6.38
CA VAL A 63 -4.63 -11.63 6.85
C VAL A 63 -4.86 -11.53 8.35
N SER A 64 -6.04 -11.93 8.80
CA SER A 64 -6.43 -12.03 10.21
C SER A 64 -6.13 -10.75 10.99
N ILE A 65 -6.71 -9.63 10.54
CA ILE A 65 -6.40 -8.31 11.08
C ILE A 65 -6.93 -8.17 12.51
N THR A 66 -6.02 -8.03 13.48
CA THR A 66 -6.32 -7.81 14.91
C THR A 66 -6.33 -6.33 15.30
N ASN A 67 -5.84 -5.43 14.44
CA ASN A 67 -5.74 -4.01 14.72
C ASN A 67 -7.14 -3.38 14.80
N VAL A 68 -7.53 -2.94 16.01
CA VAL A 68 -8.85 -2.41 16.33
C VAL A 68 -9.24 -1.23 15.43
N GLU A 69 -8.31 -0.30 15.18
CA GLU A 69 -8.56 0.86 14.32
C GLU A 69 -8.93 0.44 12.89
N THR A 70 -8.18 -0.50 12.32
CA THR A 70 -8.50 -1.05 10.98
C THR A 70 -9.86 -1.74 11.00
N GLN A 71 -10.16 -2.58 12.01
CA GLN A 71 -11.45 -3.25 12.12
C GLN A 71 -12.62 -2.26 12.21
N GLN A 72 -12.46 -1.16 12.94
CA GLN A 72 -13.49 -0.11 13.03
C GLN A 72 -13.70 0.61 11.69
N ILE A 73 -12.63 0.87 10.94
CA ILE A 73 -12.72 1.44 9.58
C ILE A 73 -13.48 0.47 8.65
N LEU A 74 -13.13 -0.82 8.68
CA LEU A 74 -13.81 -1.85 7.89
C LEU A 74 -15.29 -1.97 8.25
N LYS A 75 -15.62 -1.98 9.55
CA LYS A 75 -17.00 -2.03 10.01
C LYS A 75 -17.82 -0.86 9.47
N ARG A 76 -17.31 0.37 9.59
CA ARG A 76 -17.99 1.56 9.07
C ARG A 76 -18.15 1.52 7.55
N ALA A 77 -17.14 1.06 6.83
CA ALA A 77 -17.19 0.92 5.37
C ALA A 77 -18.26 -0.09 4.91
N LEU A 78 -18.37 -1.23 5.61
CA LEU A 78 -19.40 -2.23 5.36
C LEU A 78 -20.80 -1.69 5.69
N GLU A 79 -20.98 -1.05 6.85
CA GLU A 79 -22.25 -0.46 7.29
C GLU A 79 -22.75 0.62 6.32
N ALA A 80 -21.85 1.46 5.80
CA ALA A 80 -22.18 2.49 4.81
C ALA A 80 -22.76 1.92 3.50
N ASN A 81 -22.44 0.65 3.19
CA ASN A 81 -22.94 -0.06 2.02
C ASN A 81 -24.05 -1.08 2.35
N HIS A 82 -24.53 -1.08 3.59
CA HIS A 82 -25.48 -2.08 4.11
C HIS A 82 -24.99 -3.53 3.95
N TRP A 83 -23.68 -3.73 4.10
CA TRP A 83 -23.02 -5.03 4.03
C TRP A 83 -22.68 -5.56 5.41
N HIS A 84 -22.60 -6.88 5.49
CA HIS A 84 -22.02 -7.59 6.62
C HIS A 84 -20.67 -8.18 6.20
N LEU A 85 -19.78 -8.43 7.15
CA LEU A 85 -18.58 -9.20 6.85
C LEU A 85 -19.02 -10.60 6.39
N SER A 86 -18.52 -11.04 5.24
CA SER A 86 -18.91 -12.29 4.60
C SER A 86 -17.68 -13.11 4.22
N GLU A 87 -17.86 -14.42 4.12
CA GLU A 87 -16.84 -15.37 3.65
C GLU A 87 -16.34 -15.00 2.24
N TRP A 88 -15.20 -15.59 1.84
CA TRP A 88 -14.62 -15.38 0.53
C TRP A 88 -15.66 -15.55 -0.61
N PRO A 89 -15.71 -14.64 -1.61
CA PRO A 89 -14.77 -13.54 -1.88
C PRO A 89 -15.06 -12.24 -1.12
N GLY A 90 -16.07 -12.23 -0.25
CA GLY A 90 -16.49 -11.06 0.51
C GLY A 90 -16.96 -9.91 -0.38
N HIS A 91 -16.62 -8.69 0.03
CA HIS A 91 -17.05 -7.45 -0.62
C HIS A 91 -15.87 -6.70 -1.23
N THR A 92 -16.07 -6.15 -2.42
CA THR A 92 -15.05 -5.35 -3.13
C THR A 92 -15.45 -3.89 -3.14
N PHE A 93 -14.55 -3.04 -2.65
CA PHE A 93 -14.66 -1.59 -2.68
C PHE A 93 -13.87 -1.04 -3.87
N GLU A 94 -14.55 -0.24 -4.70
CA GLU A 94 -13.98 0.36 -5.91
C GLU A 94 -13.12 1.58 -5.60
N ARG A 95 -12.09 1.83 -6.41
CA ARG A 95 -11.06 2.86 -6.19
C ARG A 95 -11.58 4.21 -5.69
N MET A 96 -12.64 4.70 -6.35
CA MET A 96 -13.10 6.08 -6.18
C MET A 96 -14.04 6.25 -4.99
N TRP A 97 -14.45 5.16 -4.35
CA TRP A 97 -15.37 5.19 -3.23
C TRP A 97 -14.71 5.83 -1.98
N PRO A 98 -15.47 6.61 -1.19
CA PRO A 98 -14.99 7.16 0.08
C PRO A 98 -14.43 6.09 1.03
N GLU A 99 -15.08 4.93 1.08
CA GLU A 99 -14.71 3.78 1.90
C GLU A 99 -13.35 3.24 1.51
N THR A 100 -13.07 3.10 0.21
CA THR A 100 -11.76 2.66 -0.29
C THR A 100 -10.65 3.59 0.18
N LYS A 101 -10.89 4.91 0.16
CA LYS A 101 -9.91 5.90 0.64
C LYS A 101 -9.71 5.80 2.15
N ALA A 102 -10.78 5.57 2.91
CA ALA A 102 -10.69 5.35 4.35
C ALA A 102 -9.90 4.08 4.69
N ILE A 103 -10.19 2.97 3.98
CA ILE A 103 -9.47 1.71 4.16
C ILE A 103 -8.01 1.84 3.74
N LEU A 104 -7.70 2.57 2.66
CA LEU A 104 -6.34 2.84 2.20
C LEU A 104 -5.49 3.54 3.28
N GLY A 105 -6.11 4.45 4.05
CA GLY A 105 -5.49 5.15 5.16
C GLY A 105 -5.38 4.33 6.45
N SER A 106 -5.95 3.12 6.51
CA SER A 106 -5.90 2.30 7.71
C SER A 106 -4.47 1.82 8.02
N PRO A 107 -4.14 1.55 9.30
CA PRO A 107 -2.83 1.04 9.69
C PRO A 107 -2.37 -0.20 8.92
N ASN A 108 -3.30 -1.05 8.49
CA ASN A 108 -2.96 -2.27 7.76
C ASN A 108 -2.75 -2.07 6.25
N VAL A 109 -3.27 -1.01 5.65
CA VAL A 109 -3.15 -0.79 4.20
C VAL A 109 -2.12 0.28 3.88
N GLN A 110 -1.98 1.31 4.72
CA GLN A 110 -1.11 2.46 4.43
C GLN A 110 0.35 2.06 4.13
N GLY A 111 0.88 1.02 4.78
CA GLY A 111 2.25 0.56 4.55
C GLY A 111 2.47 0.02 3.13
N PHE A 112 1.45 -0.58 2.52
CA PHE A 112 1.50 -0.99 1.11
C PHE A 112 1.40 0.20 0.16
N ALA A 113 0.61 1.23 0.51
CA ALA A 113 0.56 2.46 -0.26
C ALA A 113 1.93 3.17 -0.23
N TYR A 114 2.57 3.29 0.95
CA TYR A 114 3.93 3.82 1.07
C TYR A 114 4.95 3.02 0.27
N PHE A 115 4.87 1.68 0.29
CA PHE A 115 5.71 0.83 -0.54
C PHE A 115 5.65 1.22 -2.03
N LEU A 116 4.44 1.40 -2.58
CA LEU A 116 4.28 1.79 -4.00
C LEU A 116 4.79 3.21 -4.27
N ILE A 117 4.55 4.14 -3.34
CA ILE A 117 4.93 5.55 -3.48
C ILE A 117 6.45 5.74 -3.41
N GLN A 118 7.09 5.12 -2.41
CA GLN A 118 8.52 5.27 -2.14
C GLN A 118 9.39 4.63 -3.22
N HIS A 119 8.91 3.55 -3.84
CA HIS A 119 9.63 2.78 -4.86
C HIS A 119 9.07 2.96 -6.27
N LYS A 120 8.49 4.14 -6.53
CA LYS A 120 7.92 4.48 -7.83
C LYS A 120 8.95 4.42 -8.97
N ALA A 121 10.22 4.66 -8.70
CA ALA A 121 11.28 4.62 -9.72
C ALA A 121 11.46 3.20 -10.29
N GLU A 122 11.33 2.20 -9.43
CA GLU A 122 11.50 0.78 -9.74
C GLU A 122 10.19 0.12 -10.17
N LEU A 123 9.08 0.51 -9.54
CA LEU A 123 7.76 -0.08 -9.76
C LEU A 123 6.98 0.61 -10.90
N GLY A 124 7.36 1.82 -11.29
CA GLY A 124 6.53 2.68 -12.13
C GLY A 124 5.31 3.21 -11.36
N SER A 125 4.33 3.75 -12.08
CA SER A 125 3.14 4.37 -11.46
C SER A 125 2.09 3.34 -11.01
N MET A 126 2.49 2.29 -10.32
CA MET A 126 1.55 1.29 -9.77
C MET A 126 0.67 1.91 -8.67
N PHE A 127 -0.57 1.42 -8.55
CA PHE A 127 -1.54 1.88 -7.56
C PHE A 127 -2.49 0.75 -7.15
N ILE A 128 -3.10 0.90 -5.97
CA ILE A 128 -4.17 0.02 -5.49
C ILE A 128 -5.46 0.44 -6.18
N GLU A 129 -6.03 -0.46 -6.99
CA GLU A 129 -7.25 -0.24 -7.76
C GLU A 129 -8.49 -0.59 -6.93
N GLN A 130 -8.50 -1.75 -6.31
CA GLN A 130 -9.64 -2.28 -5.59
C GLN A 130 -9.18 -2.86 -4.28
N ILE A 131 -10.06 -2.80 -3.28
CA ILE A 131 -9.84 -3.41 -1.98
C ILE A 131 -10.98 -4.39 -1.74
N GLN A 132 -10.64 -5.67 -1.59
CA GLN A 132 -11.57 -6.73 -1.25
C GLN A 132 -11.42 -7.09 0.22
N VAL A 133 -12.54 -7.16 0.93
CA VAL A 133 -12.63 -7.44 2.36
C VAL A 133 -13.49 -8.68 2.56
N PHE A 134 -12.96 -9.66 3.29
CA PHE A 134 -13.64 -10.92 3.53
C PHE A 134 -13.31 -11.47 4.91
N GLN A 135 -14.15 -12.36 5.42
CA GLN A 135 -13.97 -13.06 6.68
C GLN A 135 -12.87 -14.10 6.54
N GLY A 136 -11.89 -14.09 7.47
CA GLY A 136 -10.88 -15.14 7.53
C GLY A 136 -11.45 -16.43 8.11
N GLU A 137 -11.03 -17.59 7.57
CA GLU A 137 -11.48 -18.93 7.99
C GLU A 137 -10.94 -19.38 9.38
N THR A 138 -10.37 -18.46 10.16
CA THR A 138 -9.89 -18.77 11.51
C THR A 138 -11.04 -18.80 12.51
N LYS A 139 -10.87 -19.46 13.67
CA LYS A 139 -11.87 -19.46 14.76
C LYS A 139 -12.29 -18.07 15.24
N ALA A 140 -11.40 -17.08 15.10
CA ALA A 140 -11.68 -15.70 15.50
C ALA A 140 -12.38 -14.90 14.40
N GLU A 141 -12.54 -15.47 13.19
CA GLU A 141 -13.27 -14.88 12.06
C GLU A 141 -12.81 -13.46 11.70
N LEU A 142 -11.54 -13.17 11.97
CA LEU A 142 -10.98 -11.84 11.80
C LEU A 142 -10.97 -11.45 10.32
N PRO A 143 -11.24 -10.17 9.99
CA PRO A 143 -11.29 -9.72 8.61
C PRO A 143 -9.91 -9.80 7.95
N CYS A 144 -9.93 -10.14 6.67
CA CYS A 144 -8.81 -10.09 5.74
C CYS A 144 -9.05 -8.99 4.71
N ILE A 145 -7.95 -8.42 4.21
CA ILE A 145 -7.96 -7.43 3.13
C ILE A 145 -7.06 -7.92 1.99
N LEU A 146 -7.61 -8.02 0.79
CA LEU A 146 -6.88 -8.23 -0.46
C LEU A 146 -6.91 -6.92 -1.27
N MET A 147 -5.73 -6.42 -1.64
CA MET A 147 -5.59 -5.21 -2.45
C MET A 147 -5.17 -5.60 -3.87
N HIS A 148 -5.95 -5.19 -4.85
CA HIS A 148 -5.65 -5.40 -6.27
C HIS A 148 -4.77 -4.26 -6.76
N VAL A 149 -3.60 -4.60 -7.30
CA VAL A 149 -2.62 -3.61 -7.77
C VAL A 149 -2.61 -3.58 -9.30
N LYS A 150 -2.74 -2.38 -9.85
CA LYS A 150 -2.63 -2.12 -11.29
C LYS A 150 -1.48 -1.19 -11.59
N GLN A 151 -0.97 -1.31 -12.81
CA GLN A 151 -0.09 -0.33 -13.44
C GLN A 151 -0.86 0.31 -14.60
N PRO A 152 -0.86 1.65 -14.76
CA PRO A 152 -1.42 2.29 -15.94
C PRO A 152 -0.78 1.72 -17.21
N LEU A 153 -1.60 1.39 -18.20
CA LEU A 153 -1.13 0.98 -19.52
C LEU A 153 -0.31 2.13 -20.14
N GLY A 154 0.89 1.83 -20.64
CA GLY A 154 1.71 2.81 -21.39
C GLY A 154 2.91 3.43 -20.65
N GLN A 155 3.20 3.05 -19.40
CA GLN A 155 4.43 3.47 -18.72
C GLN A 155 5.42 2.32 -18.54
N SER A 156 6.23 2.06 -19.57
CA SER A 156 7.52 1.37 -19.41
C SER A 156 8.40 2.20 -18.47
N ALA A 157 9.01 1.55 -17.47
CA ALA A 157 9.77 2.17 -16.41
C ALA A 157 10.93 3.03 -16.99
N GLY A 158 10.85 4.33 -16.77
CA GLY A 158 11.83 5.29 -17.28
C GLY A 158 11.64 6.71 -16.74
N VAL A 159 11.21 6.88 -15.49
CA VAL A 159 11.18 8.22 -14.88
C VAL A 159 12.52 8.48 -14.20
N LYS A 160 13.47 9.07 -14.94
CA LYS A 160 14.68 9.66 -14.33
C LYS A 160 14.26 10.91 -13.55
N ARG A 161 14.48 10.90 -12.23
CA ARG A 161 14.30 12.08 -11.37
C ARG A 161 15.32 13.15 -11.76
N ARG A 162 14.87 14.29 -12.30
CA ARG A 162 15.67 15.51 -12.38
C ARG A 162 15.29 16.41 -11.20
N GLU A 163 16.29 16.83 -10.44
CA GLU A 163 16.13 17.75 -9.31
C GLU A 163 15.62 19.11 -9.80
N ALA A 164 14.57 19.63 -9.16
CA ALA A 164 14.05 20.96 -9.45
C ALA A 164 14.91 22.00 -8.72
N GLY A 165 15.53 22.90 -9.48
CA GLY A 165 16.24 24.06 -8.94
C GLY A 165 15.31 25.11 -8.33
N PRO A 166 15.85 26.09 -7.59
CA PRO A 166 15.09 26.97 -6.67
C PRO A 166 14.08 27.94 -7.33
N ASN A 167 14.06 28.10 -8.66
CA ASN A 167 13.22 29.10 -9.36
C ASN A 167 12.11 28.49 -10.24
N MET A 168 11.64 27.28 -9.94
CA MET A 168 10.66 26.59 -10.78
C MET A 168 9.33 26.38 -10.05
N THR A 169 8.26 27.02 -10.55
CA THR A 169 6.90 26.71 -10.09
C THR A 169 6.40 25.47 -10.80
N SER A 170 5.87 24.50 -10.03
CA SER A 170 5.28 23.28 -10.56
C SER A 170 3.77 23.30 -10.39
N GLU A 171 3.06 23.02 -11.48
CA GLU A 171 1.62 22.85 -11.49
C GLU A 171 1.30 21.43 -11.94
N VAL A 172 0.40 20.76 -11.22
CA VAL A 172 -0.03 19.40 -11.54
C VAL A 172 -1.49 19.45 -11.92
N GLN A 173 -1.78 19.08 -13.16
CA GLN A 173 -3.14 18.98 -13.68
C GLN A 173 -3.50 17.52 -13.92
N TRP A 174 -4.73 17.19 -13.55
CA TRP A 174 -5.33 15.87 -13.72
C TRP A 174 -6.39 15.96 -14.80
N HIS A 175 -6.24 15.17 -15.85
CA HIS A 175 -7.27 15.03 -16.89
C HIS A 175 -7.72 13.57 -16.94
N ASP A 176 -9.02 13.36 -16.80
CA ASP A 176 -9.65 12.04 -16.82
C ASP A 176 -10.78 12.07 -17.86
N ASP A 177 -10.63 11.29 -18.94
CA ASP A 177 -11.65 11.16 -19.99
C ASP A 177 -12.51 9.90 -19.86
N GLY A 178 -12.37 9.17 -18.74
CA GLY A 178 -13.06 7.90 -18.50
C GLY A 178 -12.43 6.68 -19.18
N LYS A 179 -11.43 6.85 -20.06
CA LYS A 179 -10.59 5.78 -20.62
C LYS A 179 -9.11 5.96 -20.28
N HIS A 180 -8.64 7.20 -20.12
CA HIS A 180 -7.25 7.51 -19.79
C HIS A 180 -7.17 8.58 -18.71
N ILE A 181 -6.24 8.36 -17.76
CA ILE A 181 -5.84 9.38 -16.79
C ILE A 181 -4.49 9.92 -17.22
N LEU A 182 -4.46 11.19 -17.63
CA LEU A 182 -3.24 11.91 -17.96
C LEU A 182 -2.89 12.82 -16.78
N ARG A 183 -1.68 12.63 -16.25
CA ARG A 183 -1.08 13.54 -15.27
C ARG A 183 -0.07 14.42 -16.00
N VAL A 184 -0.40 15.69 -16.18
CA VAL A 184 0.49 16.67 -16.79
C VAL A 184 1.20 17.43 -15.68
N HIS A 185 2.54 17.40 -15.73
CA HIS A 185 3.38 18.23 -14.87
C HIS A 185 3.90 19.39 -15.72
N THR A 186 3.41 20.59 -15.44
CA THR A 186 3.89 21.80 -16.09
C THR A 186 4.89 22.48 -15.18
N PHE A 187 6.11 22.66 -15.69
CA PHE A 187 7.14 23.42 -15.01
C PHE A 187 7.29 24.74 -15.74
N ARG A 188 7.04 25.85 -15.03
CA ARG A 188 7.30 27.19 -15.55
C ARG A 188 8.55 27.73 -14.87
N ALA A 189 9.52 28.13 -15.68
CA ALA A 189 10.64 28.92 -15.22
C ALA A 189 10.15 30.37 -15.09
N ASN A 190 10.29 30.94 -13.91
CA ASN A 190 10.11 32.38 -13.74
C ASN A 190 11.42 33.04 -14.20
N LEU A 191 11.37 33.72 -15.34
CA LEU A 191 12.44 34.60 -15.83
C LEU A 191 12.34 35.97 -15.15
#